data_AF-A0A4Y8UEW1-F1
#
_entry.id   AF-A0A4Y8UEW1-F1
#
_cell.length_a   1.000
_cell.length_b   1.000
_cell.length_c   1.000
_cell.angle_alpha   90.00
_cell.angle_beta   90.00
_cell.angle_gamma   90.00
#
_symmetry.space_group_name_H-M   'P 1'
#
loop_
_entity.id
_entity.type
_entity.pdbx_description
1 polymer ?
#
loop_
_entity_poly.entity_id
_entity_poly.type
_entity_poly.pdbx_seq_one_letter_code
_entity_poly.pdbx_strand_id
1 'polypeptide(L)'
;MIEIPLERLSVELLEALMEEFILREGTDYGDCELSLAGKKSRLERQLRGGDVVITFDPTTENCTLLTRAQLRRALAEQAAAEVAEPEQEYLASAEPWHDPDWPQR
;
A
#
# COMPACT_ATOMS: atom_id res chain seq x y z
N MET A 1 3.39 3.29 4.94
CA MET A 1 2.18 2.51 5.32
C MET A 1 2.27 2.11 6.79
N ILE A 2 1.19 2.24 7.57
CA ILE A 2 1.17 2.01 9.03
C ILE A 2 0.08 0.95 9.33
N GLU A 3 0.41 -0.11 10.09
CA GLU A 3 -0.61 -1.05 10.58
C GLU A 3 -1.40 -0.42 11.74
N ILE A 4 -2.73 -0.49 11.66
CA ILE A 4 -3.64 0.02 12.69
C ILE A 4 -4.50 -1.10 13.28
N PRO A 5 -4.72 -1.12 14.60
CA PRO A 5 -5.58 -2.12 15.22
C PRO A 5 -7.05 -1.87 14.85
N LEU A 6 -7.79 -2.96 14.63
CA LEU A 6 -9.21 -2.89 14.21
C LEU A 6 -10.11 -2.15 15.21
N GLU A 7 -9.72 -2.12 16.49
CA GLU A 7 -10.43 -1.44 17.58
C GLU A 7 -10.44 0.08 17.43
N ARG A 8 -9.56 0.65 16.59
CA ARG A 8 -9.49 2.09 16.33
C ARG A 8 -10.40 2.55 15.19
N LEU A 9 -11.03 1.61 14.49
CA LEU A 9 -11.93 1.92 13.38
C LEU A 9 -13.38 1.86 13.85
N SER A 10 -14.21 2.73 13.29
CA SER A 10 -15.66 2.60 13.44
C SER A 10 -16.14 1.36 12.71
N VAL A 11 -17.25 0.79 13.19
CA VAL A 11 -17.87 -0.39 12.57
C VAL A 11 -18.21 -0.11 11.10
N GLU A 12 -18.76 1.07 10.81
CA GLU A 12 -19.11 1.50 9.45
C GLU A 12 -17.90 1.54 8.51
N LEU A 13 -16.76 2.06 8.99
CA LEU A 13 -15.53 2.10 8.20
C LEU A 13 -14.98 0.69 8.00
N LEU A 14 -14.97 -0.14 9.04
CA LEU A 14 -14.54 -1.53 8.92
C LEU A 14 -15.38 -2.28 7.88
N GLU A 15 -16.71 -2.12 7.90
CA GLU A 15 -17.59 -2.75 6.91
C GLU A 15 -17.31 -2.27 5.49
N ALA A 16 -17.14 -0.96 5.28
CA ALA A 16 -16.79 -0.40 3.98
C ALA A 16 -15.47 -0.96 3.46
N LEU A 17 -14.44 -1.06 4.31
CA LEU A 17 -13.15 -1.64 3.96
C LEU A 17 -13.27 -3.14 3.61
N MET A 18 -14.07 -3.88 4.37
CA MET A 18 -14.31 -5.30 4.10
C MET A 18 -15.01 -5.52 2.77
N GLU A 19 -15.98 -4.67 2.44
CA GLU A 19 -16.67 -4.70 1.14
C GLU A 19 -15.70 -4.40 0.01
N GLU A 20 -14.98 -3.28 0.07
CA GLU A 20 -13.94 -2.92 -0.90
C GLU A 20 -12.91 -4.05 -1.10
N PHE A 21 -12.47 -4.69 -0.02
CA PHE A 21 -11.55 -5.82 -0.08
C PHE A 21 -12.14 -7.02 -0.83
N ILE A 22 -13.39 -7.38 -0.52
CA ILE A 22 -14.11 -8.49 -1.19
C ILE A 22 -14.34 -8.17 -2.67
N LEU A 23 -14.68 -6.92 -3.01
CA LEU A 23 -14.84 -6.48 -4.40
C LEU A 23 -13.52 -6.57 -5.18
N ARG A 24 -12.39 -6.21 -4.55
CA ARG A 24 -11.08 -6.16 -5.19
C ARG A 24 -10.41 -7.52 -5.33
N GLU A 25 -10.59 -8.42 -4.36
CA GLU A 25 -10.15 -9.83 -4.46
C GLU A 25 -11.06 -10.68 -5.37
N GLY A 26 -12.01 -10.04 -6.06
CA GLY A 26 -13.06 -10.64 -6.89
C GLY A 26 -12.65 -11.85 -7.71
N THR A 27 -12.76 -13.02 -7.11
CA THR A 27 -13.38 -14.19 -7.74
C THR A 27 -14.78 -14.27 -7.17
N ASP A 28 -15.81 -14.37 -8.03
CA ASP A 28 -17.22 -14.61 -7.67
C ASP A 28 -18.13 -13.38 -7.66
N TYR A 29 -18.30 -12.76 -8.83
CA TYR A 29 -19.62 -12.31 -9.28
C TYR A 29 -20.24 -13.46 -10.08
N GLY A 30 -20.79 -14.47 -9.40
CA GLY A 30 -21.26 -15.66 -10.09
C GLY A 30 -22.06 -16.62 -9.22
N ASP A 31 -23.25 -16.22 -8.81
CA ASP A 31 -24.40 -17.07 -8.47
C ASP A 31 -24.22 -18.23 -7.44
N CYS A 32 -23.04 -18.44 -6.83
CA CYS A 32 -22.79 -19.56 -5.92
C CYS A 32 -22.49 -19.10 -4.48
N GLU A 33 -23.58 -18.86 -3.75
CA GLU A 33 -23.84 -19.21 -2.33
C GLU A 33 -22.67 -19.24 -1.32
N LEU A 34 -21.91 -18.15 -1.23
CA LEU A 34 -21.58 -17.60 0.08
C LEU A 34 -22.10 -16.17 0.10
N SER A 35 -23.22 -15.96 0.80
CA SER A 35 -23.76 -14.62 1.02
C SER A 35 -22.64 -13.68 1.47
N LEU A 36 -22.70 -12.40 1.09
CA LEU A 36 -21.74 -11.37 1.49
C LEU A 36 -21.40 -11.45 3.00
N ALA A 37 -22.40 -11.77 3.83
CA ALA A 37 -22.25 -12.04 5.26
C ALA A 37 -21.27 -13.18 5.61
N GLY A 38 -21.27 -14.29 4.87
CA GLY A 38 -20.35 -15.41 5.07
C GLY A 38 -18.91 -15.05 4.70
N LYS A 39 -18.72 -14.29 3.61
CA LYS A 39 -17.42 -13.74 3.23
C LYS A 39 -16.92 -12.74 4.29
N LYS A 40 -17.79 -11.86 4.80
CA LYS A 40 -17.50 -10.96 5.93
C LYS A 40 -17.05 -11.74 7.18
N SER A 41 -17.79 -12.77 7.60
CA SER A 41 -17.42 -13.58 8.78
C SER A 41 -16.07 -14.31 8.62
N ARG A 42 -15.76 -14.80 7.41
CA ARG A 42 -14.45 -15.39 7.12
C ARG A 42 -13.33 -14.36 7.20
N LEU A 43 -13.60 -13.13 6.75
CA LEU A 43 -12.65 -12.03 6.81
C LEU A 43 -12.43 -11.56 8.26
N GLU A 44 -13.48 -11.49 9.08
CA GLU A 44 -13.36 -11.23 10.53
C GLU A 44 -12.46 -12.26 11.24
N ARG A 45 -12.59 -13.55 10.89
CA ARG A 45 -11.72 -14.59 11.43
C ARG A 45 -10.26 -14.39 11.04
N GLN A 46 -9.99 -13.98 9.79
CA GLN A 46 -8.64 -13.68 9.32
C GLN A 46 -8.07 -12.42 9.98
N LEU A 47 -8.90 -11.40 10.21
CA LEU A 47 -8.54 -10.21 10.96
C LEU A 47 -8.15 -10.55 12.40
N ARG A 48 -8.94 -11.40 13.08
CA ARG A 48 -8.59 -11.89 14.43
C ARG A 48 -7.36 -12.81 14.43
N GLY A 49 -7.14 -13.54 13.34
CA GLY A 49 -5.99 -14.43 13.15
C GLY A 49 -4.68 -13.70 12.81
N GLY A 50 -4.76 -12.46 12.33
CA GLY A 50 -3.60 -11.68 11.87
C GLY A 50 -3.14 -12.00 10.44
N ASP A 51 -3.90 -12.81 9.71
CA ASP A 51 -3.65 -13.09 8.28
C ASP A 51 -3.95 -11.87 7.40
N VAL A 52 -4.98 -11.11 7.79
CA VAL A 52 -5.38 -9.84 7.19
C VAL A 52 -5.20 -8.75 8.24
N VAL A 53 -4.64 -7.63 7.82
CA VAL A 53 -4.36 -6.48 8.69
C VAL A 53 -4.89 -5.21 8.04
N ILE A 54 -5.25 -4.25 8.88
CA ILE A 54 -5.69 -2.94 8.41
C ILE A 54 -4.48 -2.03 8.37
N THR A 55 -4.34 -1.35 7.25
CA THR A 55 -3.21 -0.47 6.98
C THR A 55 -3.74 0.92 6.66
N PHE A 56 -3.08 1.93 7.21
CA PHE A 56 -3.32 3.33 6.92
C PHE A 56 -2.14 3.86 6.10
N ASP A 57 -2.46 4.51 4.99
CA ASP A 57 -1.49 5.21 4.17
C ASP A 57 -1.58 6.72 4.47
N PRO A 58 -0.56 7.34 5.08
CA PRO A 58 -0.61 8.76 5.45
C PRO A 58 -0.48 9.71 4.25
N THR A 59 -0.03 9.23 3.09
CA THR A 59 0.14 10.04 1.88
C THR A 59 -1.19 10.22 1.16
N THR A 60 -1.98 9.16 1.09
CA THR A 60 -3.32 9.16 0.49
C THR A 60 -4.44 9.32 1.51
N GLU A 61 -4.08 9.37 2.81
CA GLU A 61 -5.00 9.41 3.95
C GLU A 61 -6.07 8.32 3.92
N ASN A 62 -5.74 7.16 3.34
CA ASN A 62 -6.69 6.08 3.11
C ASN A 62 -6.41 4.86 3.98
N CYS A 63 -7.48 4.23 4.47
CA CYS A 63 -7.41 2.93 5.13
C CYS A 63 -7.66 1.83 4.11
N THR A 64 -6.95 0.72 4.21
CA THR A 64 -7.18 -0.46 3.36
C THR A 64 -6.84 -1.75 4.09
N LEU A 65 -7.53 -2.83 3.71
CA LEU A 65 -7.27 -4.17 4.20
C LEU A 65 -6.26 -4.85 3.27
N LEU A 66 -5.22 -5.43 3.84
CA LEU A 66 -4.22 -6.19 3.08
C LEU A 66 -3.93 -7.50 3.79
N THR A 67 -3.72 -8.56 2.99
CA THR A 67 -3.14 -9.80 3.51
C THR A 67 -1.68 -9.56 3.92
N ARG A 68 -1.13 -10.40 4.80
CA ARG A 68 0.29 -10.31 5.16
C ARG A 68 1.24 -10.37 3.97
N ALA A 69 0.87 -11.10 2.92
CA ALA A 69 1.62 -11.17 1.67
C ALA A 69 1.56 -9.85 0.89
N GLN A 70 0.36 -9.24 0.77
CA GLN A 70 0.16 -7.96 0.09
C GLN A 70 0.87 -6.82 0.82
N LEU A 71 0.77 -6.77 2.16
CA LEU A 71 1.46 -5.76 2.96
C LEU A 71 2.98 -5.80 2.76
N ARG A 72 3.60 -6.99 2.73
CA ARG A 72 5.04 -7.11 2.45
C ARG A 72 5.41 -6.54 1.08
N ARG A 73 4.57 -6.74 0.06
CA ARG A 73 4.79 -6.16 -1.28
C ARG A 73 4.65 -4.65 -1.26
N ALA A 74 3.58 -4.12 -0.67
CA ALA A 74 3.35 -2.69 -0.56
C ALA A 74 4.49 -1.97 0.18
N LEU A 75 5.01 -2.55 1.28
CA LEU A 75 6.16 -2.01 2.00
C LEU A 75 7.43 -2.05 1.15
N ALA A 76 7.66 -3.12 0.38
CA ALA A 76 8.81 -3.21 -0.51
C ALA A 76 8.72 -2.20 -1.67
N GLU A 77 7.52 -1.96 -2.21
CA GLU A 77 7.27 -0.96 -3.25
C GLU A 77 7.48 0.47 -2.72
N GLN A 78 7.01 0.78 -1.50
CA GLN A 78 7.26 2.08 -0.86
C GLN A 78 8.75 2.30 -0.60
N ALA A 79 9.45 1.30 -0.07
CA ALA A 79 10.90 1.37 0.13
C ALA A 79 11.67 1.53 -1.20
N ALA A 80 11.25 0.85 -2.26
CA ALA A 80 11.86 1.01 -3.59
C ALA A 80 11.61 2.39 -4.19
N ALA A 81 10.43 2.99 -3.94
CA ALA A 81 10.10 4.33 -4.40
C ALA A 81 10.89 5.42 -3.64
N GLU A 82 11.14 5.25 -2.34
CA GLU A 82 11.99 6.16 -1.56
C GLU A 82 13.48 6.10 -1.96
N VAL A 83 13.98 4.94 -2.40
CA VAL A 83 15.37 4.79 -2.88
C VAL A 83 15.55 5.32 -4.31
N ALA A 84 14.45 5.49 -5.05
CA ALA A 84 14.44 6.09 -6.38
C ALA A 84 14.37 7.63 -6.30
N GLU A 85 15.29 8.26 -5.56
CA GLU A 85 15.50 9.70 -5.74
C GLU A 85 16.19 9.95 -7.10
N PRO A 86 15.70 10.92 -7.90
CA PRO A 86 16.25 11.20 -9.21
C PRO A 86 17.52 12.05 -9.05
N GLU A 87 18.70 11.42 -9.00
CA GLU A 87 19.99 12.11 -9.23
C GLU A 87 20.08 12.73 -10.66
N GLN A 88 19.01 12.70 -11.45
CA GLN A 88 18.94 13.22 -12.81
C GLN A 88 18.91 14.76 -12.87
N GLU A 89 18.46 15.47 -11.83
CA GLU A 89 18.45 16.94 -11.85
C GLU A 89 19.81 17.55 -11.48
N TYR A 90 20.67 16.82 -10.75
CA TYR A 90 22.01 17.29 -10.40
C TYR A 90 23.01 17.18 -11.57
N LEU A 91 22.81 16.22 -12.49
CA LEU A 91 23.67 16.06 -13.68
C LEU A 91 23.24 16.96 -14.86
N ALA A 92 21.98 17.36 -14.93
CA ALA A 92 21.46 18.20 -16.02
C ALA A 92 21.81 19.69 -15.87
N SER A 93 22.19 20.12 -14.67
CA SER A 93 22.63 21.51 -14.40
C SER A 93 24.15 21.66 -14.35
N ALA A 94 24.91 20.61 -14.69
CA ALA A 94 26.33 20.72 -14.99
C ALA A 94 26.49 21.39 -16.37
N GLU A 95 26.29 22.72 -16.42
CA GLU A 95 26.95 23.51 -17.44
C GLU A 95 28.44 23.13 -17.39
N PRO A 96 29.08 22.79 -18.53
CA PRO A 96 30.51 22.54 -18.54
C PRO A 96 31.17 23.82 -18.04
N TRP A 97 31.71 23.77 -16.81
CA TRP A 97 32.53 24.84 -16.28
C TRP A 97 33.73 24.96 -17.22
N HIS A 98 33.69 25.96 -18.10
CA HIS A 98 34.80 26.31 -18.98
C HIS A 98 35.75 27.17 -18.14
N ASP A 99 36.70 26.53 -17.48
CA ASP A 99 37.83 27.23 -16.88
C ASP A 99 38.91 27.43 -17.96
N PRO A 100 39.18 28.65 -18.44
CA PRO A 100 40.14 28.89 -19.51
C PRO A 100 41.62 28.75 -19.07
N ASP A 101 41.90 28.48 -17.79
CA ASP A 101 43.27 28.43 -17.23
C ASP A 101 43.60 27.11 -16.50
N TRP A 102 43.01 25.98 -16.93
CA TRP A 102 43.41 24.68 -16.38
C TRP A 102 44.79 24.24 -16.94
N PRO A 103 45.82 24.03 -16.11
CA PRO A 103 47.15 23.72 -16.59
C PRO A 103 47.22 22.26 -17.09
N GLN A 104 47.38 22.10 -18.40
CA GLN A 104 47.74 20.80 -18.98
C GLN A 104 49.23 20.52 -18.73
N ARG A 105 49.52 19.52 -17.90
CA ARG A 105 50.87 18.94 -17.73
C ARG A 105 50.93 17.56 -18.35
#